data_AF-A0A921T5U5-F1
#
_entry.id   AF-A0A921T5U5-F1
#
_cell.length_a   1.000
_cell.length_b   1.000
_cell.length_c   1.000
_cell.angle_alpha   90.00
_cell.angle_beta   90.00
_cell.angle_gamma   90.00
#
_symmetry.space_group_name_H-M   'P 1'
#
loop_
_entity.id
_entity.type
_entity.pdbx_description
1 polymer ?
#
loop_
_entity_poly.entity_id
_entity_poly.type
_entity_poly.pdbx_seq_one_letter_code
_entity_poly.pdbx_strand_id
1 'polypeptide(L)'
;MRQNIPFELSKDRSFFESLGDWMGDVLYDELPEKGFECRDEQIFMAYQIEKALKEKTVLFAEAGVGTGKTIAYLLPAIAYARYTGRPALIACADETLIDQLVKKGGDIEKIQ
;
A
#
# COMPACT_ATOMS: atom_id res chain seq x y z
N MET A 1 -18.29 -12.74 -4.99
CA MET A 1 -17.08 -12.63 -5.82
C MET A 1 -15.95 -12.06 -4.96
N ARG A 2 -14.92 -12.85 -4.64
CA ARG A 2 -13.66 -12.34 -4.08
C ARG A 2 -12.92 -11.64 -5.23
N GLN A 3 -13.15 -10.34 -5.43
CA GLN A 3 -12.67 -9.65 -6.64
C GLN A 3 -11.20 -9.23 -6.49
N ASN A 4 -10.34 -9.79 -7.35
CA ASN A 4 -9.02 -9.28 -7.75
C ASN A 4 -8.04 -8.86 -6.63
N ILE A 5 -7.92 -9.57 -5.52
CA ILE A 5 -6.75 -9.39 -4.65
C ILE A 5 -5.47 -9.74 -5.44
N PRO A 6 -4.34 -9.02 -5.22
CA PRO A 6 -3.15 -9.12 -6.06
C PRO A 6 -2.30 -10.39 -5.84
N PHE A 7 -2.77 -11.30 -4.98
CA PHE A 7 -2.10 -12.55 -4.64
C PHE A 7 -3.14 -13.66 -4.41
N GLU A 8 -2.69 -14.92 -4.51
CA GLU A 8 -3.53 -16.09 -4.25
C GLU A 8 -3.70 -16.33 -2.74
N LEU A 9 -4.92 -16.69 -2.34
CA LEU A 9 -5.20 -17.13 -0.98
C LEU A 9 -5.26 -18.65 -0.93
N SER A 10 -4.35 -19.24 -0.15
CA SER A 10 -4.36 -20.67 0.15
C SER A 10 -5.16 -20.96 1.43
N LYS A 11 -5.43 -22.25 1.72
CA LYS A 11 -6.18 -22.65 2.92
C LYS A 11 -5.32 -22.70 4.18
N ASP A 12 -4.00 -22.80 4.00
CA ASP A 12 -2.98 -22.93 5.04
C ASP A 12 -2.41 -21.58 5.50
N ARG A 13 -2.70 -20.48 4.78
CA ARG A 13 -2.23 -19.14 5.12
C ARG A 13 -3.39 -18.19 5.40
N SER A 14 -3.14 -17.26 6.32
CA SER A 14 -4.02 -16.13 6.56
C SER A 14 -3.83 -15.04 5.50
N PHE A 15 -4.86 -14.19 5.33
CA PHE A 15 -4.76 -13.02 4.44
C PHE A 15 -3.56 -12.13 4.75
N PHE A 16 -3.24 -11.92 6.02
CA PHE A 16 -2.16 -11.03 6.44
C PHE A 16 -0.77 -11.61 6.19
N GLU A 17 -0.61 -12.93 6.26
CA GLU A 17 0.63 -13.59 5.83
C GLU A 17 0.83 -13.41 4.32
N SER A 18 -0.18 -13.71 3.51
CA SER A 18 -0.11 -13.50 2.06
C SER A 18 0.07 -12.03 1.66
N LEU A 19 -0.53 -11.10 2.42
CA LEU A 19 -0.34 -9.66 2.23
C LEU A 19 1.12 -9.26 2.54
N GLY A 20 1.67 -9.77 3.64
CA GLY A 20 3.05 -9.50 4.04
C GLY A 20 4.08 -9.99 3.02
N ASP A 21 3.87 -11.20 2.49
CA ASP A 21 4.69 -11.80 1.44
C ASP A 21 4.61 -10.96 0.15
N TRP A 22 3.40 -10.69 -0.35
CA TRP A 22 3.20 -9.90 -1.57
C TRP A 22 3.74 -8.47 -1.46
N MET A 23 3.58 -7.80 -0.31
CA MET A 23 4.20 -6.49 -0.11
C MET A 23 5.72 -6.58 -0.14
N GLY A 24 6.30 -7.67 0.36
CA GLY A 24 7.72 -7.95 0.28
C GLY A 24 8.19 -8.06 -1.17
N ASP A 25 7.54 -8.92 -1.95
CA ASP A 25 7.84 -9.10 -3.37
C ASP A 25 7.76 -7.76 -4.14
N VAL A 26 6.72 -6.96 -3.89
CA VAL A 26 6.56 -5.66 -4.54
C VAL A 26 7.66 -4.67 -4.14
N LEU A 27 7.97 -4.57 -2.85
CA LEU A 27 8.91 -3.57 -2.34
C LEU A 27 10.38 -3.94 -2.59
N TYR A 28 10.73 -5.22 -2.53
CA TYR A 28 12.12 -5.67 -2.65
C TYR A 28 12.50 -6.15 -4.04
N ASP A 29 11.53 -6.58 -4.86
CA ASP A 29 11.80 -7.13 -6.19
C ASP A 29 11.14 -6.29 -7.30
N GLU A 30 9.81 -6.18 -7.34
CA GLU A 30 9.11 -5.58 -8.49
C GLU A 30 9.43 -4.09 -8.70
N LEU A 31 9.47 -3.30 -7.62
CA LEU A 31 9.77 -1.87 -7.70
C LEU A 31 11.24 -1.62 -8.10
N PRO A 32 12.25 -2.27 -7.47
CA PRO A 32 13.64 -2.20 -7.92
C PRO A 32 13.85 -2.64 -9.38
N GLU A 33 13.20 -3.71 -9.85
CA GLU A 33 13.29 -4.15 -11.25
C GLU A 33 12.78 -3.09 -12.24
N LYS A 34 11.81 -2.27 -11.83
CA LYS A 34 11.30 -1.14 -12.59
C LYS A 34 12.13 0.15 -12.44
N GLY A 35 13.25 0.09 -11.71
CA GLY A 35 14.15 1.23 -11.50
C GLY A 35 13.73 2.17 -10.37
N PHE A 36 12.79 1.77 -9.50
CA PHE A 36 12.46 2.54 -8.31
C PHE A 36 13.46 2.27 -7.18
N GLU A 37 13.75 3.30 -6.40
CA GLU A 37 14.52 3.19 -5.17
C GLU A 37 13.57 3.10 -3.97
N CYS A 38 13.56 1.95 -3.30
CA CYS A 38 12.82 1.74 -2.06
C CYS A 38 13.61 2.25 -0.85
N ARG A 39 12.88 2.80 0.13
CA ARG A 39 13.46 3.39 1.35
C ARG A 39 12.98 2.67 2.59
N ASP A 40 13.82 2.58 3.61
CA ASP A 40 13.50 1.90 4.87
C ASP A 40 12.24 2.48 5.52
N GLU A 41 12.03 3.80 5.48
CA GLU A 41 10.84 4.42 6.07
C GLU A 41 9.56 4.07 5.29
N GLN A 42 9.66 3.91 3.97
CA GLN A 42 8.54 3.48 3.11
C GLN A 42 8.09 2.07 3.48
N ILE A 43 9.07 1.17 3.56
CA ILE A 43 8.87 -0.24 3.89
C ILE A 43 8.30 -0.34 5.30
N PHE A 44 8.93 0.33 6.26
CA PHE A 44 8.48 0.34 7.64
C PHE A 44 7.03 0.81 7.77
N MET A 45 6.68 1.93 7.11
CA MET A 45 5.32 2.47 7.13
C MET A 45 4.30 1.48 6.53
N ALA A 46 4.63 0.81 5.41
CA ALA A 46 3.75 -0.18 4.80
C ALA A 46 3.41 -1.33 5.76
N TYR A 47 4.42 -1.89 6.43
CA TYR A 47 4.23 -2.96 7.41
C TYR A 47 3.54 -2.49 8.70
N GLN A 48 3.75 -1.23 9.14
CA GLN A 48 2.99 -0.68 10.26
C GLN A 48 1.50 -0.54 9.92
N ILE A 49 1.17 -0.15 8.67
CA ILE A 49 -0.22 -0.07 8.20
C ILE A 49 -0.84 -1.47 8.13
N GLU A 50 -0.14 -2.46 7.59
CA GLU A 50 -0.60 -3.86 7.59
C GLU A 50 -0.93 -4.35 9.00
N LYS A 51 -0.02 -4.13 9.97
CA LYS A 51 -0.23 -4.46 11.36
C LYS A 51 -1.46 -3.75 11.96
N ALA A 52 -1.64 -2.47 11.69
CA ALA A 52 -2.79 -1.71 12.18
C ALA A 52 -4.11 -2.22 11.58
N LEU A 53 -4.12 -2.61 10.30
CA LEU A 53 -5.28 -3.24 9.66
C LEU A 53 -5.60 -4.60 10.30
N LYS A 54 -4.57 -5.40 10.61
CA LYS A 54 -4.69 -6.71 11.28
C LYS A 54 -5.26 -6.60 12.69
N GLU A 55 -4.72 -5.68 13.47
CA GLU A 55 -5.11 -5.46 14.87
C GLU A 55 -6.37 -4.61 15.00
N LYS A 56 -6.85 -4.00 13.90
CA LYS A 56 -7.96 -3.04 13.86
C LYS A 56 -7.71 -1.84 14.79
N THR A 57 -6.47 -1.36 14.80
CA THR A 57 -6.01 -0.24 15.61
C THR A 57 -5.77 1.00 14.76
N VAL A 58 -5.61 2.15 15.42
CA VAL A 58 -5.24 3.41 14.77
C VAL A 58 -3.72 3.53 14.77
N LEU A 59 -3.14 3.82 13.61
CA LEU A 59 -1.72 4.15 13.46
C LEU A 59 -1.57 5.66 13.30
N PHE A 60 -0.66 6.25 14.08
CA PHE A 60 -0.14 7.59 13.85
C PHE A 60 1.29 7.45 13.32
N ALA A 61 1.54 7.89 12.08
CA ALA A 61 2.82 7.74 11.41
C ALA A 61 3.31 9.08 10.88
N GLU A 62 4.59 9.37 11.12
CA GLU A 62 5.30 10.48 10.52
C GLU A 62 6.20 9.93 9.40
N ALA A 63 6.14 10.56 8.23
CA ALA A 63 6.99 10.20 7.11
C ALA A 63 7.43 11.46 6.35
N GLY A 64 8.75 11.62 6.25
CA GLY A 64 9.40 12.77 5.63
C GLY A 64 9.00 13.00 4.17
N VAL A 65 9.31 14.18 3.63
CA VAL A 65 9.05 14.49 2.22
C VAL A 65 9.90 13.58 1.32
N GLY A 66 9.32 13.08 0.23
CA GLY A 66 10.05 12.23 -0.73
C GLY A 66 10.21 10.76 -0.33
N THR A 67 9.71 10.32 0.83
CA THR A 67 9.87 8.93 1.31
C THR A 67 8.98 7.89 0.61
N GLY A 68 8.25 8.24 -0.45
CA GLY A 68 7.37 7.28 -1.15
C GLY A 68 6.11 6.89 -0.37
N LYS A 69 5.60 7.78 0.50
CA LYS A 69 4.39 7.57 1.33
C LYS A 69 3.20 6.98 0.56
N THR A 70 2.99 7.42 -0.67
CA THR A 70 1.87 7.01 -1.50
C THR A 70 1.83 5.51 -1.71
N ILE A 71 2.95 4.90 -2.10
CA ILE A 71 3.04 3.44 -2.24
C ILE A 71 2.86 2.75 -0.88
N ALA A 72 3.48 3.30 0.17
CA ALA A 72 3.45 2.71 1.50
C ALA A 72 2.03 2.52 2.04
N TYR A 73 1.11 3.48 1.83
CA TYR A 73 -0.28 3.31 2.23
C TYR A 73 -1.15 2.61 1.18
N LEU A 74 -0.86 2.75 -0.12
CA LEU A 74 -1.71 2.17 -1.17
C LEU A 74 -1.63 0.65 -1.22
N LEU A 75 -0.44 0.06 -1.08
CA LEU A 75 -0.26 -1.40 -1.15
C LEU A 75 -1.15 -2.15 -0.14
N PRO A 76 -1.03 -1.92 1.17
CA PRO A 76 -1.89 -2.60 2.14
C PRO A 76 -3.36 -2.18 2.01
N ALA A 77 -3.65 -0.90 1.69
CA ALA A 77 -5.03 -0.42 1.61
C ALA A 77 -5.82 -1.06 0.46
N ILE A 78 -5.25 -1.18 -0.74
CA ILE A 78 -5.95 -1.74 -1.90
C ILE A 78 -6.20 -3.23 -1.73
N ALA A 79 -5.22 -3.97 -1.23
CA ALA A 79 -5.36 -5.40 -0.97
C ALA A 79 -6.44 -5.66 0.09
N TYR A 80 -6.41 -4.91 1.19
CA TYR A 80 -7.39 -5.04 2.27
C TYR A 80 -8.79 -4.60 1.85
N ALA A 81 -8.92 -3.53 1.05
CA ALA A 81 -10.20 -3.08 0.50
C ALA A 81 -10.85 -4.17 -0.37
N ARG A 82 -10.06 -4.77 -1.26
CA ARG A 82 -10.53 -5.87 -2.14
C ARG A 82 -10.88 -7.13 -1.35
N TYR A 83 -10.09 -7.46 -0.33
CA TYR A 83 -10.34 -8.62 0.54
C TYR A 83 -11.64 -8.45 1.36
N THR A 84 -11.87 -7.27 1.92
CA THR A 84 -13.03 -6.99 2.77
C THR A 84 -14.28 -6.61 1.98
N GLY A 85 -14.14 -6.27 0.69
CA GLY A 85 -15.22 -5.71 -0.11
C GLY A 85 -15.66 -4.32 0.34
N ARG A 86 -14.79 -3.60 1.07
CA ARG A 86 -15.05 -2.25 1.60
C ARG A 86 -14.06 -1.26 0.97
N PRO A 87 -14.49 -0.04 0.60
CA PRO A 87 -13.58 0.93 0.01
C PRO A 87 -12.52 1.39 1.01
N ALA A 88 -11.29 1.63 0.52
CA ALA A 88 -10.30 2.42 1.23
C ALA A 88 -10.54 3.91 0.94
N LEU A 89 -10.58 4.73 1.99
CA LEU A 89 -10.72 6.18 1.88
C LEU A 89 -9.38 6.85 2.19
N ILE A 90 -8.87 7.63 1.25
CA ILE A 90 -7.66 8.45 1.42
C ILE A 90 -8.11 9.90 1.45
N ALA A 91 -7.88 10.56 2.59
CA ALA A 91 -8.19 11.97 2.78
C ALA A 91 -6.90 12.77 2.81
N CYS A 92 -6.82 13.81 1.98
CA CYS A 92 -5.69 14.73 1.93
C CYS A 92 -6.08 16.08 2.53
N ALA A 93 -5.08 16.89 2.90
CA ALA A 93 -5.31 18.20 3.51
C ALA A 93 -5.98 19.21 2.56
N ASP A 94 -5.70 19.10 1.26
CA ASP A 94 -6.21 20.01 0.23
C ASP A 94 -6.33 19.33 -1.14
N GLU A 95 -6.91 20.04 -2.11
CA GLU A 95 -7.10 19.59 -3.49
C GLU A 95 -5.78 19.33 -4.23
N THR A 96 -4.70 20.06 -3.91
CA THR A 96 -3.41 19.91 -4.60
C THR A 96 -2.80 18.53 -4.30
N LEU A 97 -2.91 18.07 -3.06
CA LEU A 97 -2.46 16.73 -2.67
C LEU A 97 -3.34 15.62 -3.26
N ILE A 98 -4.64 15.85 -3.41
CA ILE A 98 -5.53 14.91 -4.12
C ILE A 98 -5.12 14.83 -5.59
N ASP A 99 -4.89 15.97 -6.22
CA ASP A 99 -4.46 16.06 -7.60
C ASP A 99 -3.13 15.35 -7.83
N GLN A 100 -2.16 15.56 -6.95
CA GLN A 100 -0.87 14.86 -7.01
C GLN A 100 -1.07 13.33 -6.95
N LEU A 101 -2.06 12.84 -6.20
CA LEU A 101 -2.31 11.41 -6.10
C LEU A 101 -2.93 10.85 -7.40
N VAL A 102 -3.95 11.51 -7.97
CA VAL A 102 -4.85 10.89 -8.97
C VAL A 102 -4.84 11.52 -10.37
N LYS A 103 -4.37 12.76 -10.54
CA LYS A 103 -4.38 13.42 -11.86
C LYS A 103 -3.25 12.91 -12.76
N LYS A 104 -3.31 13.31 -14.03
CA LYS A 104 -2.29 12.99 -15.02
C LYS A 104 -0.91 13.48 -14.58
N GLY A 105 0.09 12.62 -14.59
CA GLY A 105 1.44 12.85 -14.06
C GLY A 105 1.54 12.71 -12.54
N GLY A 106 0.46 12.28 -11.87
CA GLY A 106 0.39 12.04 -10.44
C GLY A 106 1.04 10.72 -10.02
N ASP A 107 0.99 10.44 -8.72
CA ASP A 107 1.68 9.31 -8.10
C ASP A 107 1.18 7.96 -8.64
N ILE A 108 -0.13 7.79 -8.86
CA ILE A 108 -0.70 6.53 -9.36
C ILE A 108 -0.25 6.24 -10.80
N GLU A 109 -0.24 7.25 -11.69
CA GLU A 109 0.19 7.06 -13.09
C GLU A 109 1.68 6.75 -13.18
N LYS A 110 2.51 7.32 -12.30
CA LYS A 110 3.96 7.06 -12.26
C LYS A 110 4.31 5.61 -11.92
N ILE A 111 3.39 4.85 -11.32
CA ILE A 111 3.62 3.46 -10.89
C ILE A 111 3.14 2.44 -11.95
N GLN A 112 2.41 2.90 -12.99
CA GLN A 112 1.95 2.06 -14.11
C GLN A 112 3.06 1.80 -15.12
#